data_AF-A0A955ATL0-F1
#
_entry.id   AF-A0A955ATL0-F1
#
_cell.length_a   1.000
_cell.length_b   1.000
_cell.length_c   1.000
_cell.angle_alpha   90.00
_cell.angle_beta   90.00
_cell.angle_gamma   90.00
#
_symmetry.space_group_name_H-M   'P 1'
#
loop_
_entity.id
_entity.type
_entity.pdbx_description
1 polymer ?
#
loop_
_entity_poly.entity_id
_entity_poly.type
_entity_poly.pdbx_seq_one_letter_code
_entity_poly.pdbx_strand_id
1 'polypeptide(L)'
;SLDASDLSWVDWLRDWINNIVVDVNPDQAKRRNGSVHSNSEVATHDQELLLEFFSDDTNTPPTLSTGERRVSLREQCWTQFQALFKPARMRPVTPDKPLPPLEVFRRRATELNYHYAGLYRGTFLLNYLFALFVVTIATFSLLLMGQQHTDAVEQFASQLDGHATDELLADATGFAANVSGTGATDGVLFGLALMKFGFVYLIFHNSRQANRKRWNDKAINYRYLAERLRTMFYLPLTGNFRPPTTSPSQLATRYMPQRSMEWLLFAIVRGLSPKDVMPLAFETTPQNDNSVDVLRVDPGGAIKAMCDGWLQGQRAYHSNNARTMRRMAIVIDGVSWLLNLIVIIIVIFDSAILACHLLEWSPEWLERVRVYSPYLVFASAVLPTAVAGLGGIRFQSECQRLADRSFVMQALLDDKAKRAQSLADTITAQQNDAAANLGSWSSDVIRLGESIAREMVEEVSEWSVVYTKELQKP
;
A
#
# COMPACT_ATOMS: atom_id res chain seq x y z
N SER A 1 24.63 -8.48 -17.52
CA SER A 1 25.50 -8.98 -16.44
C SER A 1 26.50 -7.90 -16.17
N LEU A 2 26.49 -7.32 -14.97
CA LEU A 2 27.57 -6.44 -14.52
C LEU A 2 28.84 -7.28 -14.40
N ASP A 3 29.98 -6.74 -14.80
CA ASP A 3 31.26 -7.46 -14.79
C ASP A 3 31.67 -7.71 -13.33
N ALA A 4 32.49 -8.74 -13.06
CA ALA A 4 32.86 -9.10 -11.68
C ALA A 4 33.57 -7.94 -10.92
N SER A 5 34.17 -6.98 -11.64
CA SER A 5 34.74 -5.76 -11.09
C SER A 5 33.70 -4.73 -10.62
N ASP A 6 32.48 -4.74 -11.18
CA ASP A 6 31.40 -3.82 -10.81
C ASP A 6 30.71 -4.24 -9.50
N LEU A 7 30.89 -5.47 -9.04
CA LEU A 7 30.41 -5.89 -7.71
C LEU A 7 31.24 -5.27 -6.58
N SER A 8 32.51 -4.91 -6.84
CA SER A 8 33.43 -4.41 -5.82
C SER A 8 32.98 -3.09 -5.18
N TRP A 9 32.31 -2.20 -5.94
CA TRP A 9 31.85 -0.93 -5.39
C TRP A 9 30.54 -1.08 -4.61
N VAL A 10 29.69 -2.04 -4.98
CA VAL A 10 28.46 -2.35 -4.24
C VAL A 10 28.82 -2.95 -2.89
N ASP A 11 29.78 -3.88 -2.87
CA ASP A 11 30.35 -4.44 -1.65
C ASP A 11 31.07 -3.36 -0.83
N TRP A 12 31.84 -2.47 -1.46
CA TRP A 12 32.44 -1.32 -0.78
C TRP A 12 31.38 -0.37 -0.20
N LEU A 13 30.30 -0.08 -0.92
CA LEU A 13 29.24 0.80 -0.44
C LEU A 13 28.49 0.15 0.73
N ARG A 14 28.26 -1.16 0.65
CA ARG A 14 27.70 -1.97 1.75
C ARG A 14 28.61 -1.91 2.98
N ASP A 15 29.90 -2.14 2.82
CA ASP A 15 30.90 -2.07 3.88
C ASP A 15 31.04 -0.66 4.46
N TRP A 16 31.03 0.36 3.62
CA TRP A 16 31.10 1.76 4.02
C TRP A 16 29.86 2.18 4.80
N ILE A 17 28.66 1.78 4.36
CA ILE A 17 27.41 2.01 5.09
C ILE A 17 27.47 1.30 6.44
N ASN A 18 27.90 0.04 6.48
CA ASN A 18 28.07 -0.71 7.73
C ASN A 18 29.04 0.01 8.67
N ASN A 19 30.16 0.51 8.16
CA ASN A 19 31.15 1.23 8.96
C ASN A 19 30.63 2.57 9.47
N ILE A 20 29.97 3.39 8.63
CA ILE A 20 29.41 4.68 9.08
C ILE A 20 28.32 4.52 10.12
N VAL A 21 27.48 3.49 9.97
CA VAL A 21 26.39 3.25 10.90
C VAL A 21 26.91 2.68 12.23
N VAL A 22 27.97 1.87 12.20
CA VAL A 22 28.58 1.27 13.40
C VAL A 22 29.50 2.25 14.15
N ASP A 23 30.16 3.19 13.47
CA ASP A 23 31.15 4.12 14.09
C ASP A 23 30.55 5.29 14.89
N VAL A 24 29.23 5.38 15.04
CA VAL A 24 28.64 6.28 16.03
C VAL A 24 28.86 5.65 17.41
N ASN A 25 30.06 5.86 17.97
CA ASN A 25 30.45 5.38 19.29
C ASN A 25 29.32 5.70 20.30
N PRO A 26 28.63 4.67 20.84
CA PRO A 26 27.44 4.86 21.67
C PRO A 26 27.72 5.70 22.92
N ASP A 27 28.98 5.76 23.37
CA ASP A 27 29.40 6.58 24.50
C ASP A 27 29.50 8.07 24.16
N GLN A 28 29.77 8.46 22.90
CA GLN A 28 29.70 9.86 22.46
C GLN A 28 28.25 10.33 22.28
N ALA A 29 27.36 9.45 21.81
CA ALA A 29 25.93 9.75 21.71
C ALA A 29 25.29 9.94 23.11
N LYS A 30 25.67 9.12 24.10
CA LYS A 30 25.23 9.26 25.51
C LYS A 30 25.66 10.56 26.17
N ARG A 31 26.83 11.11 25.83
CA ARG A 31 27.35 12.35 26.47
C ARG A 31 26.73 13.64 25.92
N ARG A 32 26.16 13.62 24.70
CA ARG A 32 25.70 14.85 24.02
C ARG A 32 24.22 15.17 24.24
N ASN A 33 23.36 14.17 24.45
CA ASN A 33 21.92 14.37 24.60
C ASN A 33 21.41 13.54 25.79
N GLY A 34 21.03 14.21 26.88
CA GLY A 34 20.51 13.60 28.11
C GLY A 34 19.18 12.84 27.97
N SER A 35 18.70 12.58 26.74
CA SER A 35 17.53 11.75 26.43
C SER A 35 17.95 10.58 25.51
N VAL A 36 18.42 9.50 26.13
CA VAL A 36 19.08 8.37 25.45
C VAL A 36 18.10 7.45 24.68
N HIS A 37 16.78 7.64 24.77
CA HIS A 37 15.83 6.61 24.31
C HIS A 37 15.23 6.77 22.90
N SER A 38 15.33 7.92 22.22
CA SER A 38 14.70 8.06 20.88
C SER A 38 15.67 7.93 19.69
N ASN A 39 16.95 8.30 19.84
CA ASN A 39 17.89 8.33 18.71
C ASN A 39 18.38 6.94 18.26
N SER A 40 18.38 5.94 19.15
CA SER A 40 18.81 4.58 18.80
C SER A 40 17.84 3.91 17.84
N GLU A 41 16.53 4.07 18.05
CA GLU A 41 15.50 3.41 17.22
C GLU A 41 15.53 3.89 15.76
N VAL A 42 15.67 5.20 15.55
CA VAL A 42 15.76 5.81 14.21
C VAL A 42 16.99 5.29 13.47
N ALA A 43 18.15 5.22 14.14
CA ALA A 43 19.37 4.70 13.56
C ALA A 43 19.25 3.21 13.18
N THR A 44 18.68 2.37 14.04
CA THR A 44 18.42 0.97 13.69
C THR A 44 17.44 0.81 12.53
N HIS A 45 16.42 1.66 12.43
CA HIS A 45 15.46 1.59 11.33
C HIS A 45 16.09 1.97 9.99
N ASP A 46 16.86 3.04 9.96
CA ASP A 46 17.61 3.47 8.78
C ASP A 46 18.62 2.39 8.34
N GLN A 47 19.30 1.75 9.30
CA GLN A 47 20.19 0.63 9.03
C GLN A 47 19.44 -0.57 8.43
N GLU A 48 18.29 -0.93 9.00
CA GLU A 48 17.47 -2.04 8.49
C GLU A 48 17.05 -1.79 7.03
N LEU A 49 16.65 -0.56 6.70
CA LEU A 49 16.28 -0.17 5.35
C LEU A 49 17.44 -0.31 4.35
N LEU A 50 18.65 0.10 4.74
CA LEU A 50 19.84 0.01 3.88
C LEU A 50 20.31 -1.43 3.73
N LEU A 51 20.39 -2.18 4.84
CA LEU A 51 20.75 -3.60 4.81
C LEU A 51 19.80 -4.39 3.91
N GLU A 52 18.51 -4.12 4.02
CA GLU A 52 17.50 -4.76 3.18
C GLU A 52 17.60 -4.34 1.70
N PHE A 53 17.93 -3.09 1.43
CA PHE A 53 18.13 -2.63 0.05
C PHE A 53 19.27 -3.39 -0.63
N PHE A 54 20.38 -3.57 0.09
CA PHE A 54 21.59 -4.23 -0.40
C PHE A 54 21.68 -5.73 -0.13
N SER A 55 20.76 -6.33 0.63
CA SER A 55 20.85 -7.76 0.92
C SER A 55 20.68 -8.54 -0.37
N ASP A 56 21.77 -9.17 -0.84
CA ASP A 56 21.75 -10.18 -1.92
C ASP A 56 21.04 -11.45 -1.50
N ASP A 57 20.75 -11.58 -0.20
CA ASP A 57 19.85 -12.60 0.33
C ASP A 57 18.48 -12.38 -0.35
N THR A 58 18.24 -13.15 -1.40
CA THR A 58 17.20 -13.07 -2.43
C THR A 58 15.77 -13.25 -1.88
N ASN A 59 15.60 -13.07 -0.58
CA ASN A 59 14.41 -13.38 0.19
C ASN A 59 13.51 -12.18 0.48
N THR A 60 13.85 -10.95 0.06
CA THR A 60 12.94 -9.79 0.20
C THR A 60 12.93 -8.90 -1.05
N PRO A 61 11.83 -8.81 -1.81
CA PRO A 61 10.71 -9.74 -1.73
C PRO A 61 11.20 -11.17 -1.99
N PRO A 62 10.63 -12.19 -1.32
CA PRO A 62 11.14 -13.55 -1.44
C PRO A 62 11.11 -13.99 -2.89
N THR A 63 12.18 -14.60 -3.39
CA THR A 63 12.22 -15.19 -4.73
C THR A 63 12.18 -16.71 -4.61
N LEU A 64 11.53 -17.35 -5.58
CA LEU A 64 11.54 -18.78 -5.79
C LEU A 64 12.88 -19.18 -6.40
N SER A 65 13.22 -20.48 -6.36
CA SER A 65 14.40 -21.02 -7.05
C SER A 65 14.41 -20.75 -8.55
N THR A 66 13.25 -20.42 -9.14
CA THR A 66 13.09 -20.00 -10.54
C THR A 66 13.51 -18.56 -10.81
N GLY A 67 13.86 -17.79 -9.77
CA GLY A 67 14.10 -16.35 -9.86
C GLY A 67 12.82 -15.50 -9.84
N GLU A 68 11.64 -16.15 -9.86
CA GLU A 68 10.37 -15.44 -9.75
C GLU A 68 10.12 -14.98 -8.32
N ARG A 69 9.57 -13.78 -8.17
CA ARG A 69 9.15 -13.27 -6.86
C ARG A 69 8.00 -14.10 -6.29
N ARG A 70 8.21 -14.71 -5.12
CA ARG A 70 7.18 -15.25 -4.24
C ARG A 70 6.33 -14.11 -3.70
N VAL A 71 5.08 -14.08 -4.14
CA VAL A 71 4.08 -13.11 -3.67
C VAL A 71 3.42 -13.66 -2.41
N SER A 72 3.44 -12.90 -1.30
CA SER A 72 2.76 -13.31 -0.07
C SER A 72 1.24 -13.35 -0.23
N LEU A 73 0.53 -14.11 0.60
CA LEU A 73 -0.94 -14.15 0.60
C LEU A 73 -1.55 -12.74 0.73
N ARG A 74 -0.95 -11.87 1.56
CA ARG A 74 -1.37 -10.47 1.74
C ARG A 74 -1.32 -9.70 0.43
N GLU A 75 -0.18 -9.78 -0.25
CA GLU A 75 0.02 -9.12 -1.54
C GLU A 75 -0.95 -9.68 -2.58
N GLN A 76 -1.13 -11.00 -2.64
CA GLN A 76 -2.07 -11.65 -3.56
C GLN A 76 -3.51 -11.17 -3.32
N CYS A 77 -3.98 -11.18 -2.07
CA CYS A 77 -5.32 -10.70 -1.72
C CYS A 77 -5.51 -9.23 -2.11
N TRP A 78 -4.52 -8.37 -1.83
CA TRP A 78 -4.59 -6.97 -2.23
C TRP A 78 -4.59 -6.78 -3.75
N THR A 79 -3.74 -7.50 -4.48
CA THR A 79 -3.65 -7.43 -5.94
C THR A 79 -4.95 -7.91 -6.59
N GLN A 80 -5.53 -9.01 -6.11
CA GLN A 80 -6.81 -9.53 -6.57
C GLN A 80 -7.94 -8.52 -6.30
N PHE A 81 -7.99 -7.97 -5.08
CA PHE A 81 -8.97 -6.94 -4.73
C PHE A 81 -8.84 -5.71 -5.63
N GLN A 82 -7.62 -5.20 -5.85
CA GLN A 82 -7.39 -4.06 -6.74
C GLN A 82 -7.78 -4.35 -8.19
N ALA A 83 -7.58 -5.58 -8.67
CA ALA A 83 -7.91 -5.98 -10.03
C ALA A 83 -9.41 -5.82 -10.35
N LEU A 84 -10.29 -6.00 -9.36
CA LEU A 84 -11.75 -5.79 -9.50
C LEU A 84 -12.13 -4.36 -9.91
N PHE A 85 -11.27 -3.39 -9.60
CA PHE A 85 -11.52 -1.97 -9.85
C PHE A 85 -10.71 -1.40 -11.02
N LYS A 86 -9.85 -2.19 -11.67
CA LYS A 86 -9.11 -1.72 -12.84
C LYS A 86 -10.09 -1.42 -13.98
N PRO A 87 -9.98 -0.25 -14.64
CA PRO A 87 -10.85 0.06 -15.78
C PRO A 87 -10.50 -0.86 -16.96
N ALA A 88 -11.50 -1.26 -17.74
CA ALA A 88 -11.32 -2.17 -18.89
C ALA A 88 -10.32 -1.63 -19.94
N ARG A 89 -10.23 -0.30 -20.06
CA ARG A 89 -9.27 0.38 -20.93
C ARG A 89 -8.33 1.24 -20.09
N MET A 90 -7.22 0.65 -19.66
CA MET A 90 -6.10 1.41 -19.09
C MET A 90 -5.24 1.99 -20.21
N ARG A 91 -4.68 3.17 -19.99
CA ARG A 91 -3.64 3.69 -20.90
C ARG A 91 -2.40 2.81 -20.72
N PRO A 92 -1.74 2.35 -21.79
CA PRO A 92 -0.49 1.63 -21.65
C PRO A 92 0.51 2.55 -20.93
N VAL A 93 1.17 2.01 -19.91
CA VAL A 93 2.27 2.71 -19.24
C VAL A 93 3.53 2.33 -20.01
N THR A 94 4.10 3.30 -20.72
CA THR A 94 5.39 3.12 -21.38
C THR A 94 6.45 2.90 -20.28
N PRO A 95 7.15 1.76 -20.26
CA PRO A 95 8.24 1.57 -19.32
C PRO A 95 9.35 2.58 -19.61
N ASP A 96 9.94 3.13 -18.55
CA ASP A 96 11.07 4.05 -18.70
C ASP A 96 12.23 3.32 -19.42
N LYS A 97 12.90 4.01 -20.34
CA LYS A 97 14.08 3.45 -21.01
C LYS A 97 15.17 3.26 -19.94
N PRO A 98 15.66 2.03 -19.72
CA PRO A 98 16.60 1.78 -18.64
C PRO A 98 17.92 2.50 -18.91
N LEU A 99 18.44 3.20 -17.90
CA LEU A 99 19.85 3.59 -17.83
C LEU A 99 20.61 2.50 -17.09
N PRO A 100 21.41 1.65 -17.77
CA PRO A 100 21.93 0.42 -17.19
C PRO A 100 22.58 0.56 -15.80
N PRO A 101 23.42 1.60 -15.53
CA PRO A 101 24.04 1.75 -14.21
C PRO A 101 23.05 2.04 -13.08
N LEU A 102 21.89 2.64 -13.38
CA LEU A 102 20.87 2.99 -12.40
C LEU A 102 19.71 1.99 -12.35
N GLU A 103 19.55 1.14 -13.37
CA GLU A 103 18.42 0.22 -13.50
C GLU A 103 18.35 -0.79 -12.36
N VAL A 104 19.48 -1.33 -11.92
CA VAL A 104 19.52 -2.29 -10.81
C VAL A 104 18.95 -1.66 -9.53
N PHE A 105 19.39 -0.45 -9.20
CA PHE A 105 18.92 0.27 -8.01
C PHE A 105 17.45 0.67 -8.10
N ARG A 106 17.04 1.16 -9.27
CA ARG A 106 15.67 1.61 -9.48
C ARG A 106 14.69 0.45 -9.43
N ARG A 107 15.01 -0.66 -10.09
CA ARG A 107 14.21 -1.89 -10.04
C ARG A 107 14.10 -2.38 -8.61
N ARG A 108 15.21 -2.44 -7.87
CA ARG A 108 15.24 -2.84 -6.46
C ARG A 108 14.33 -1.98 -5.59
N ALA A 109 14.44 -0.65 -5.68
CA ALA A 109 13.59 0.28 -4.94
C ALA A 109 12.10 0.11 -5.29
N THR A 110 11.80 -0.09 -6.58
CA THR A 110 10.44 -0.29 -7.08
C THR A 110 9.83 -1.59 -6.58
N GLU A 111 10.59 -2.69 -6.60
CA GLU A 111 10.16 -4.00 -6.10
C GLU A 111 9.87 -3.97 -4.60
N LEU A 112 10.78 -3.39 -3.80
CA LEU A 112 10.61 -3.25 -2.36
C LEU A 112 9.41 -2.35 -2.00
N ASN A 113 9.22 -1.24 -2.72
CA ASN A 113 8.03 -0.40 -2.59
C ASN A 113 6.75 -1.22 -2.80
N TYR A 114 6.61 -1.91 -3.95
CA TYR A 114 5.41 -2.69 -4.24
C TYR A 114 5.21 -3.85 -3.26
N HIS A 115 6.29 -4.48 -2.80
CA HIS A 115 6.24 -5.53 -1.79
C HIS A 115 5.65 -5.01 -0.48
N TYR A 116 6.22 -3.95 0.08
CA TYR A 116 5.78 -3.41 1.35
C TYR A 116 4.42 -2.75 1.29
N ALA A 117 4.10 -2.06 0.20
CA ALA A 117 2.77 -1.50 -0.03
C ALA A 117 1.70 -2.62 -0.08
N GLY A 118 2.00 -3.73 -0.76
CA GLY A 118 1.11 -4.89 -0.85
C GLY A 118 0.96 -5.61 0.49
N LEU A 119 2.04 -5.80 1.25
CA LEU A 119 1.99 -6.36 2.60
C LEU A 119 1.13 -5.50 3.54
N TYR A 120 1.36 -4.18 3.55
CA TYR A 120 0.63 -3.25 4.40
C TYR A 120 -0.88 -3.23 4.08
N ARG A 121 -1.25 -3.01 2.82
CA ARG A 121 -2.67 -2.94 2.42
C ARG A 121 -3.37 -4.30 2.52
N GLY A 122 -2.67 -5.38 2.16
CA GLY A 122 -3.17 -6.74 2.29
C GLY A 122 -3.44 -7.14 3.74
N THR A 123 -2.70 -6.59 4.69
CA THR A 123 -2.94 -6.82 6.13
C THR A 123 -4.30 -6.30 6.56
N PHE A 124 -4.65 -5.07 6.20
CA PHE A 124 -5.96 -4.52 6.56
C PHE A 124 -7.09 -5.26 5.88
N LEU A 125 -6.95 -5.55 4.58
CA LEU A 125 -7.94 -6.32 3.84
C LEU A 125 -8.23 -7.66 4.53
N LEU A 126 -7.18 -8.43 4.85
CA LEU A 126 -7.34 -9.70 5.56
C LEU A 126 -7.93 -9.54 6.96
N ASN A 127 -7.51 -8.52 7.71
CA ASN A 127 -8.06 -8.27 9.05
C ASN A 127 -9.56 -7.99 9.01
N TYR A 128 -10.04 -7.18 8.06
CA TYR A 128 -11.46 -6.90 7.90
C TYR A 128 -12.25 -8.13 7.43
N LEU A 129 -11.66 -8.95 6.55
CA LEU A 129 -12.26 -10.23 6.16
C LEU A 129 -12.35 -11.20 7.34
N PHE A 130 -11.29 -11.35 8.14
CA PHE A 130 -11.32 -12.19 9.34
C PHE A 130 -12.31 -11.67 10.38
N ALA A 131 -12.41 -10.36 10.58
CA ALA A 131 -13.41 -9.77 11.48
C ALA A 131 -14.84 -10.11 11.03
N LEU A 132 -15.11 -10.02 9.72
CA LEU A 132 -16.40 -10.43 9.16
C LEU A 132 -16.66 -11.93 9.40
N PHE A 133 -15.67 -12.81 9.19
CA PHE A 133 -15.82 -14.24 9.48
C PHE A 133 -16.07 -14.51 10.97
N VAL A 134 -15.39 -13.81 11.89
CA VAL A 134 -15.61 -13.96 13.34
C VAL A 134 -17.05 -13.63 13.70
N VAL A 135 -17.59 -12.50 13.19
CA VAL A 135 -18.97 -12.12 13.46
C VAL A 135 -19.95 -13.11 12.87
N THR A 136 -19.75 -13.53 11.62
CA THR A 136 -20.57 -14.56 10.95
C THR A 136 -20.61 -15.87 11.74
N ILE A 137 -19.46 -16.34 12.26
CA ILE A 137 -19.39 -17.56 13.06
C ILE A 137 -20.08 -17.35 14.42
N ALA A 138 -19.92 -16.17 15.04
CA ALA A 138 -20.54 -15.85 16.32
C ALA A 138 -22.07 -15.82 16.21
N THR A 139 -22.61 -15.15 15.20
CA THR A 139 -24.05 -15.10 14.94
C THR A 139 -24.61 -16.46 14.55
N PHE A 140 -23.87 -17.25 13.77
CA PHE A 140 -24.26 -18.63 13.48
C PHE A 140 -24.28 -19.51 14.75
N SER A 141 -23.31 -19.33 15.65
CA SER A 141 -23.30 -20.03 16.96
C SER A 141 -24.54 -19.68 17.79
N LEU A 142 -24.93 -18.41 17.81
CA LEU A 142 -26.13 -17.95 18.53
C LEU A 142 -27.41 -18.51 17.91
N LEU A 143 -27.48 -18.63 16.58
CA LEU A 143 -28.61 -19.23 15.88
C LEU A 143 -28.76 -20.71 16.23
N LEU A 144 -27.66 -21.46 16.27
CA LEU A 144 -27.67 -22.87 16.70
C LEU A 144 -28.13 -23.01 18.16
N MET A 145 -27.61 -22.19 19.07
CA MET A 145 -28.05 -22.19 20.48
C MET A 145 -29.55 -21.87 20.59
N GLY A 146 -30.03 -20.89 19.82
CA GLY A 146 -31.44 -20.51 19.78
C GLY A 146 -32.34 -21.64 19.30
N GLN A 147 -31.95 -22.36 18.24
CA GLN A 147 -32.70 -23.51 17.73
C GLN A 147 -32.77 -24.65 18.76
N GLN A 148 -31.66 -24.97 19.42
CA GLN A 148 -31.65 -25.99 20.48
C GLN A 148 -32.60 -25.65 21.62
N HIS A 149 -32.66 -24.38 22.04
CA HIS A 149 -33.58 -23.96 23.09
C HIS A 149 -35.04 -24.04 22.64
N THR A 150 -35.36 -23.65 21.41
CA THR A 150 -36.73 -23.73 20.88
C THR A 150 -37.19 -25.19 20.76
N ASP A 151 -36.36 -26.06 20.18
CA ASP A 151 -36.67 -27.49 20.01
C ASP A 151 -36.87 -28.17 21.37
N ALA A 152 -36.06 -27.82 22.36
CA ALA A 152 -36.18 -28.34 23.73
C ALA A 152 -37.49 -27.88 24.40
N VAL A 153 -37.88 -26.61 24.23
CA VAL A 153 -39.13 -26.07 24.79
C VAL A 153 -40.35 -26.71 24.10
N GLU A 154 -40.31 -26.88 22.78
CA GLU A 154 -41.41 -27.51 22.02
C GLU A 154 -41.58 -28.99 22.38
N GLN A 155 -40.48 -29.74 22.51
CA GLN A 155 -40.52 -31.12 22.99
C GLN A 155 -41.11 -31.20 24.41
N PHE A 156 -40.67 -30.33 25.32
CA PHE A 156 -41.22 -30.26 26.67
C PHE A 156 -42.73 -29.93 26.68
N ALA A 157 -43.15 -28.94 25.88
CA ALA A 157 -44.56 -28.56 25.76
C ALA A 157 -45.42 -29.72 25.21
N SER A 158 -44.92 -30.46 24.20
CA SER A 158 -45.63 -31.61 23.64
C SER A 158 -45.78 -32.77 24.64
N GLN A 159 -44.82 -32.93 25.56
CA GLN A 159 -44.89 -33.92 26.64
C GLN A 159 -45.89 -33.50 27.73
N LEU A 160 -45.97 -32.21 28.05
CA LEU A 160 -46.93 -31.65 29.00
C LEU A 160 -48.39 -31.83 28.56
N ASP A 161 -48.69 -31.70 27.26
CA ASP A 161 -50.06 -31.84 26.72
C ASP A 161 -50.58 -33.30 26.79
N GLY A 162 -49.72 -34.28 27.03
CA GLY A 162 -50.05 -35.71 27.02
C GLY A 162 -50.29 -36.37 28.37
N HIS A 163 -49.84 -35.79 29.50
CA HIS A 163 -49.76 -36.52 30.78
C HIS A 163 -50.32 -35.77 32.01
N ALA A 164 -51.00 -36.52 32.89
CA ALA A 164 -51.54 -36.04 34.16
C ALA A 164 -50.42 -35.73 35.17
N THR A 165 -50.66 -34.72 36.00
CA THR A 165 -49.68 -33.84 36.68
C THR A 165 -48.64 -34.46 37.62
N ASP A 166 -48.76 -35.72 38.05
CA ASP A 166 -47.87 -36.30 39.08
C ASP A 166 -46.68 -37.09 38.52
N GLU A 167 -46.78 -37.66 37.31
CA GLU A 167 -45.66 -38.35 36.62
C GLU A 167 -44.67 -37.35 35.99
N LEU A 168 -45.13 -36.10 35.88
CA LEU A 168 -44.55 -34.99 35.13
C LEU A 168 -43.30 -34.36 35.79
N LEU A 169 -43.21 -34.44 37.12
CA LEU A 169 -42.04 -33.95 37.88
C LEU A 169 -40.84 -34.90 37.81
N ALA A 170 -41.09 -36.21 37.71
CA ALA A 170 -40.02 -37.20 37.54
C ALA A 170 -39.45 -37.13 36.11
N ASP A 171 -40.32 -37.00 35.11
CA ASP A 171 -39.90 -36.93 33.69
C ASP A 171 -39.21 -35.60 33.33
N ALA A 172 -39.60 -34.48 33.94
CA ALA A 172 -38.93 -33.20 33.74
C ALA A 172 -37.43 -33.21 34.13
N THR A 173 -37.06 -34.00 35.15
CA THR A 173 -35.65 -34.16 35.55
C THR A 173 -34.86 -35.07 34.60
N GLY A 174 -35.50 -36.10 34.03
CA GLY A 174 -34.91 -36.95 32.99
C GLY A 174 -34.77 -36.24 31.64
N PHE A 175 -35.74 -35.38 31.29
CA PHE A 175 -35.72 -34.55 30.09
C PHE A 175 -34.59 -33.53 30.12
N ALA A 176 -34.38 -32.83 31.25
CA ALA A 176 -33.25 -31.91 31.40
C ALA A 176 -31.88 -32.61 31.24
N ALA A 177 -31.79 -33.89 31.66
CA ALA A 177 -30.59 -34.72 31.49
C ALA A 177 -30.41 -35.27 30.05
N ASN A 178 -31.49 -35.47 29.29
CA ASN A 178 -31.44 -35.93 27.90
C ASN A 178 -31.27 -34.77 26.89
N VAL A 179 -31.80 -33.58 27.19
CA VAL A 179 -31.58 -32.35 26.39
C VAL A 179 -30.12 -31.88 26.49
N SER A 180 -29.44 -32.19 27.59
CA SER A 180 -27.98 -32.01 27.74
C SER A 180 -27.15 -33.13 27.06
N GLY A 181 -27.81 -34.10 26.41
CA GLY A 181 -27.20 -35.31 25.85
C GLY A 181 -26.82 -35.27 24.36
N THR A 182 -26.92 -34.14 23.66
CA THR A 182 -26.47 -34.03 22.26
C THR A 182 -25.02 -33.56 22.17
N GLY A 183 -24.08 -34.39 22.66
CA GLY A 183 -22.64 -34.07 22.62
C GLY A 183 -22.10 -33.66 21.23
N ALA A 184 -22.81 -34.00 20.15
CA ALA A 184 -22.52 -33.53 18.80
C ALA A 184 -22.66 -32.00 18.63
N THR A 185 -23.73 -31.38 19.13
CA THR A 185 -23.96 -29.94 18.99
C THR A 185 -23.03 -29.13 19.89
N ASP A 186 -22.74 -29.62 21.09
CA ASP A 186 -21.74 -29.02 21.99
C ASP A 186 -20.35 -29.06 21.36
N GLY A 187 -20.02 -30.18 20.70
CA GLY A 187 -18.80 -30.32 19.90
C GLY A 187 -18.73 -29.30 18.75
N VAL A 188 -19.84 -29.06 18.04
CA VAL A 188 -19.91 -28.04 16.98
C VAL A 188 -19.72 -26.64 17.56
N LEU A 189 -20.44 -26.27 18.62
CA LEU A 189 -20.33 -24.96 19.27
C LEU A 189 -18.92 -24.70 19.80
N PHE A 190 -18.28 -25.71 20.38
CA PHE A 190 -16.89 -25.65 20.80
C PHE A 190 -15.94 -25.46 19.61
N GLY A 191 -16.15 -26.19 18.51
CA GLY A 191 -15.41 -26.01 17.26
C GLY A 191 -15.53 -24.59 16.69
N LEU A 192 -16.75 -24.03 16.67
CA LEU A 192 -16.98 -22.64 16.25
C LEU A 192 -16.31 -21.64 17.20
N ALA A 193 -16.28 -21.91 18.51
CA ALA A 193 -15.57 -21.09 19.49
C ALA A 193 -14.05 -21.07 19.24
N LEU A 194 -13.44 -22.23 19.00
CA LEU A 194 -12.03 -22.34 18.63
C LEU A 194 -11.73 -21.60 17.33
N MET A 195 -12.61 -21.70 16.33
CA MET A 195 -12.46 -21.01 15.06
C MET A 195 -12.49 -19.48 15.21
N LYS A 196 -13.42 -18.94 16.03
CA LYS A 196 -13.47 -17.51 16.38
C LYS A 196 -12.17 -17.06 17.03
N PHE A 197 -11.70 -17.81 18.03
CA PHE A 197 -10.44 -17.50 18.71
C PHE A 197 -9.25 -17.53 17.74
N GLY A 198 -9.21 -18.52 16.84
CA GLY A 198 -8.22 -18.63 15.78
C GLY A 198 -8.18 -17.38 14.89
N PHE A 199 -9.33 -16.90 14.40
CA PHE A 199 -9.38 -15.68 13.59
C PHE A 199 -8.99 -14.42 14.36
N VAL A 200 -9.43 -14.27 15.62
CA VAL A 200 -9.02 -13.13 16.47
C VAL A 200 -7.51 -13.14 16.70
N TYR A 201 -6.93 -14.31 16.95
CA TYR A 201 -5.48 -14.49 17.05
C TYR A 201 -4.77 -14.12 15.74
N LEU A 202 -5.30 -14.53 14.58
CA LEU A 202 -4.76 -14.15 13.28
C LEU A 202 -4.80 -12.64 13.05
N ILE A 203 -5.90 -11.96 13.40
CA ILE A 203 -6.00 -10.48 13.31
C ILE A 203 -4.94 -9.81 14.18
N PHE A 204 -4.78 -10.27 15.43
CA PHE A 204 -3.79 -9.74 16.35
C PHE A 204 -2.37 -9.96 15.83
N HIS A 205 -2.06 -11.19 15.41
CA HIS A 205 -0.75 -11.55 14.89
C HIS A 205 -0.41 -10.74 13.63
N ASN A 206 -1.36 -10.64 12.69
CA ASN A 206 -1.21 -9.91 11.45
C ASN A 206 -0.97 -8.41 11.69
N SER A 207 -1.77 -7.78 12.56
CA SER A 207 -1.62 -6.37 12.93
C SER A 207 -0.30 -6.10 13.66
N ARG A 208 0.06 -6.99 14.61
CA ARG A 208 1.33 -6.90 15.35
C ARG A 208 2.51 -7.04 14.41
N GLN A 209 2.45 -7.95 13.43
CA GLN A 209 3.51 -8.13 12.44
C GLN A 209 3.65 -6.89 11.56
N ALA A 210 2.56 -6.33 11.04
CA ALA A 210 2.59 -5.13 10.20
C ALA A 210 3.17 -3.92 10.94
N ASN A 211 2.78 -3.73 12.20
CA ASN A 211 3.29 -2.64 13.03
C ASN A 211 4.76 -2.84 13.42
N ARG A 212 5.15 -4.06 13.84
CA ARG A 212 6.54 -4.35 14.23
C ARG A 212 7.51 -4.21 13.07
N LYS A 213 7.12 -4.67 11.87
CA LYS A 213 7.96 -4.61 10.67
C LYS A 213 7.85 -3.28 9.92
N ARG A 214 7.08 -2.32 10.43
CA ARG A 214 6.92 -0.96 9.87
C ARG A 214 6.69 -0.94 8.36
N TRP A 215 5.83 -1.84 7.85
CA TRP A 215 5.66 -2.04 6.40
C TRP A 215 5.23 -0.78 5.65
N ASN A 216 4.40 0.06 6.25
CA ASN A 216 4.02 1.34 5.67
C ASN A 216 5.24 2.26 5.47
N ASP A 217 6.07 2.40 6.49
CA ASP A 217 7.21 3.31 6.49
C ASP A 217 8.25 2.84 5.47
N LYS A 218 8.49 1.52 5.38
CA LYS A 218 9.33 0.92 4.33
C LYS A 218 8.78 1.18 2.93
N ALA A 219 7.48 0.98 2.71
CA ALA A 219 6.84 1.21 1.41
C ALA A 219 7.04 2.67 0.94
N ILE A 220 6.89 3.62 1.85
CA ILE A 220 7.05 5.05 1.57
C ILE A 220 8.51 5.41 1.28
N ASN A 221 9.45 4.93 2.08
CA ASN A 221 10.88 5.19 1.89
C ASN A 221 11.39 4.63 0.57
N TYR A 222 11.00 3.40 0.21
CA TYR A 222 11.38 2.82 -1.08
C TYR A 222 10.64 3.45 -2.26
N ARG A 223 9.39 3.89 -2.09
CA ARG A 223 8.71 4.70 -3.11
C ARG A 223 9.49 5.99 -3.34
N TYR A 224 9.89 6.67 -2.29
CA TYR A 224 10.69 7.88 -2.37
C TYR A 224 11.99 7.66 -3.14
N LEU A 225 12.77 6.64 -2.75
CA LEU A 225 14.00 6.29 -3.46
C LEU A 225 13.75 5.93 -4.94
N ALA A 226 12.72 5.14 -5.24
CA ALA A 226 12.39 4.74 -6.60
C ALA A 226 12.05 5.93 -7.50
N GLU A 227 11.31 6.90 -6.96
CA GLU A 227 10.91 8.12 -7.66
C GLU A 227 12.11 9.04 -7.89
N ARG A 228 12.98 9.20 -6.89
CA ARG A 228 14.25 9.93 -7.00
C ARG A 228 15.15 9.30 -8.07
N LEU A 229 15.36 7.98 -8.02
CA LEU A 229 16.15 7.25 -9.01
C LEU A 229 15.55 7.34 -10.42
N ARG A 230 14.21 7.38 -10.56
CA ARG A 230 13.59 7.59 -11.87
C ARG A 230 13.95 8.95 -12.44
N THR A 231 13.98 10.02 -11.64
CA THR A 231 14.42 11.35 -12.15
C THR A 231 15.84 11.30 -12.70
N MET A 232 16.71 10.48 -12.11
CA MET A 232 18.09 10.27 -12.56
C MET A 232 18.22 9.45 -13.85
N PHE A 233 17.13 8.90 -14.39
CA PHE A 233 17.13 8.31 -15.75
C PHE A 233 17.07 9.37 -16.85
N TYR A 234 16.61 10.56 -16.51
CA TYR A 234 16.30 11.60 -17.49
C TYR A 234 17.13 12.86 -17.29
N LEU A 235 17.42 13.25 -16.04
CA LEU A 235 18.24 14.42 -15.76
C LEU A 235 19.65 14.38 -16.36
N PRO A 236 20.38 13.24 -16.36
CA PRO A 236 21.68 13.17 -17.03
C PRO A 236 21.57 13.56 -18.49
N LEU A 237 20.51 13.14 -19.19
CA LEU A 237 20.30 13.46 -20.61
C LEU A 237 20.29 14.97 -20.90
N THR A 238 19.97 15.81 -19.91
CA THR A 238 19.99 17.28 -20.04
C THR A 238 21.34 17.89 -19.64
N GLY A 239 22.31 17.09 -19.22
CA GLY A 239 23.58 17.51 -18.63
C GLY A 239 23.52 17.69 -17.11
N ASN A 240 22.41 17.33 -16.46
CA ASN A 240 22.25 17.46 -15.02
C ASN A 240 22.48 16.14 -14.28
N PHE A 241 23.65 16.00 -13.67
CA PHE A 241 24.02 14.81 -12.89
C PHE A 241 23.71 14.95 -11.40
N ARG A 242 23.08 16.05 -10.98
CA ARG A 242 22.75 16.28 -9.58
C ARG A 242 21.33 15.81 -9.29
N PRO A 243 21.12 15.04 -8.21
CA PRO A 243 19.77 14.78 -7.72
C PRO A 243 19.03 16.09 -7.45
N PRO A 244 17.75 16.22 -7.82
CA PRO A 244 17.00 17.45 -7.56
C PRO A 244 16.94 17.70 -6.06
N THR A 245 17.17 18.93 -5.61
CA THR A 245 17.06 19.25 -4.18
C THR A 245 15.60 19.11 -3.74
N THR A 246 15.35 18.41 -2.65
CA THR A 246 14.03 18.34 -2.05
C THR A 246 13.75 19.63 -1.31
N SER A 247 12.73 20.36 -1.74
CA SER A 247 12.19 21.46 -0.95
C SER A 247 11.71 20.90 0.40
N PRO A 248 11.94 21.59 1.53
CA PRO A 248 11.26 21.22 2.76
C PRO A 248 9.75 21.20 2.50
N SER A 249 9.09 20.12 2.88
CA SER A 249 7.65 20.00 2.68
C SER A 249 6.95 21.18 3.38
N GLN A 250 6.07 21.87 2.66
CA GLN A 250 5.32 23.01 3.19
C GLN A 250 4.49 22.64 4.43
N LEU A 251 4.15 21.36 4.57
CA LEU A 251 3.35 20.81 5.68
C LEU A 251 4.20 20.32 6.86
N ALA A 252 5.53 20.29 6.74
CA ALA A 252 6.42 19.84 7.79
C ALA A 252 7.27 21.02 8.30
N THR A 253 6.98 21.46 9.54
CA THR A 253 7.85 22.40 10.25
C THR A 253 9.19 21.78 10.64
N ARG A 254 9.33 20.45 10.55
CA ARG A 254 10.57 19.70 10.83
C ARG A 254 10.99 18.86 9.62
N TYR A 255 12.31 18.81 9.39
CA TYR A 255 12.95 17.97 8.39
C TYR A 255 12.61 16.49 8.62
N MET A 256 12.16 15.80 7.58
CA MET A 256 11.74 14.40 7.67
C MET A 256 12.90 13.41 7.69
N PRO A 257 12.73 12.26 8.36
CA PRO A 257 13.70 11.17 8.44
C PRO A 257 13.78 10.36 7.13
N GLN A 258 13.87 11.01 5.97
CA GLN A 258 14.26 10.35 4.72
C GLN A 258 15.78 10.34 4.53
N ARG A 259 16.52 10.54 5.62
CA ARG A 259 17.96 10.73 5.61
C ARG A 259 18.66 9.52 5.00
N SER A 260 18.34 8.30 5.41
CA SER A 260 18.97 7.10 4.84
C SER A 260 18.78 6.97 3.33
N MET A 261 17.55 7.17 2.83
CA MET A 261 17.25 7.08 1.40
C MET A 261 17.90 8.20 0.58
N GLU A 262 17.95 9.42 1.13
CA GLU A 262 18.70 10.53 0.52
C GLU A 262 20.18 10.21 0.40
N TRP A 263 20.80 9.76 1.50
CA TRP A 263 22.22 9.41 1.53
C TRP A 263 22.53 8.26 0.58
N LEU A 264 21.66 7.25 0.53
CA LEU A 264 21.76 6.13 -0.42
C LEU A 264 21.72 6.63 -1.87
N LEU A 265 20.75 7.49 -2.22
CA LEU A 265 20.68 8.07 -3.56
C LEU A 265 21.96 8.87 -3.89
N PHE A 266 22.42 9.72 -2.99
CA PHE A 266 23.64 10.50 -3.21
C PHE A 266 24.86 9.60 -3.38
N ALA A 267 24.96 8.52 -2.60
CA ALA A 267 26.05 7.56 -2.71
C ALA A 267 26.01 6.82 -4.05
N ILE A 268 24.82 6.36 -4.49
CA ILE A 268 24.63 5.74 -5.81
C ILE A 268 25.05 6.73 -6.91
N VAL A 269 24.51 7.95 -6.91
CA VAL A 269 24.78 8.92 -7.98
C VAL A 269 26.23 9.37 -7.99
N ARG A 270 26.86 9.53 -6.82
CA ARG A 270 28.29 9.89 -6.70
C ARG A 270 29.23 8.76 -7.10
N GLY A 271 28.80 7.50 -6.92
CA GLY A 271 29.56 6.31 -7.30
C GLY A 271 29.59 6.08 -8.82
N LEU A 272 28.69 6.71 -9.58
CA LEU A 272 28.62 6.55 -11.03
C LEU A 272 29.44 7.63 -11.75
N SER A 273 30.26 7.22 -12.73
CA SER A 273 30.89 8.17 -13.63
C SER A 273 29.83 8.74 -14.59
N PRO A 274 29.83 10.06 -14.86
CA PRO A 274 29.01 10.64 -15.92
C PRO A 274 29.15 9.91 -17.26
N LYS A 275 30.35 9.38 -17.56
CA LYS A 275 30.64 8.61 -18.79
C LYS A 275 29.91 7.28 -18.87
N ASP A 276 29.65 6.63 -17.74
CA ASP A 276 28.92 5.36 -17.69
C ASP A 276 27.41 5.58 -17.91
N VAL A 277 26.91 6.73 -17.45
CA VAL A 277 25.50 7.11 -17.56
C VAL A 277 25.18 7.62 -18.97
N MET A 278 26.12 8.31 -19.61
CA MET A 278 25.95 8.89 -20.95
C MET A 278 27.14 8.66 -21.87
N PRO A 279 27.46 7.40 -22.22
CA PRO A 279 28.69 7.10 -22.98
C PRO A 279 28.72 7.78 -24.35
N LEU A 280 27.56 7.93 -25.01
CA LEU A 280 27.45 8.53 -26.34
C LEU A 280 27.57 10.06 -26.35
N ALA A 281 27.54 10.71 -25.18
CA ALA A 281 27.60 12.16 -25.07
C ALA A 281 29.03 12.68 -24.86
N PHE A 282 29.99 11.80 -24.61
CA PHE A 282 31.39 12.21 -24.46
C PHE A 282 32.12 12.08 -25.79
N GLU A 283 32.63 13.20 -26.28
CA GLU A 283 33.57 13.22 -27.39
C GLU A 283 34.99 13.38 -26.83
N THR A 284 35.84 12.39 -27.12
CA THR A 284 37.26 12.46 -26.77
C THR A 284 37.96 13.35 -27.77
N THR A 285 38.34 14.56 -27.34
CA THR A 285 39.08 15.51 -28.18
C THR A 285 40.56 15.45 -27.83
N PRO A 286 41.46 15.18 -28.79
CA PRO A 286 42.90 15.24 -28.55
C PRO A 286 43.33 16.70 -28.34
N GLN A 287 44.01 16.98 -27.22
CA GLN A 287 44.54 18.29 -26.87
C GLN A 287 45.96 18.14 -26.30
N ASN A 288 46.99 18.45 -27.12
CA ASN A 288 48.40 18.49 -26.73
C ASN A 288 48.87 17.25 -25.91
N ASP A 289 48.97 16.09 -26.56
CA ASP A 289 49.29 14.77 -25.98
C ASP A 289 48.33 14.22 -24.90
N ASN A 290 47.36 15.01 -24.43
CA ASN A 290 46.31 14.57 -23.51
C ASN A 290 44.95 14.45 -24.22
N SER A 291 44.14 13.48 -23.82
CA SER A 291 42.76 13.36 -24.26
C SER A 291 41.82 14.02 -23.25
N VAL A 292 41.01 14.99 -23.68
CA VAL A 292 39.96 15.59 -22.85
C VAL A 292 38.62 15.05 -23.32
N ASP A 293 37.89 14.41 -22.41
CA ASP A 293 36.51 13.98 -22.65
C ASP A 293 35.58 15.19 -22.45
N VAL A 294 34.96 15.66 -23.53
CA VAL A 294 34.02 16.78 -23.50
C VAL A 294 32.60 16.25 -23.57
N LEU A 295 31.78 16.60 -22.57
CA LEU A 295 30.35 16.30 -22.58
C LEU A 295 29.63 17.23 -23.56
N ARG A 296 29.00 16.64 -24.57
CA ARG A 296 28.07 17.31 -25.49
C ARG A 296 26.66 16.78 -25.27
N VAL A 297 25.83 17.65 -24.70
CA VAL A 297 24.41 17.38 -24.51
C VAL A 297 23.69 17.55 -25.85
N ASP A 298 22.74 16.67 -26.15
CA ASP A 298 21.78 16.82 -27.24
C ASP A 298 20.43 17.27 -26.64
N PRO A 299 20.12 18.58 -26.60
CA PRO A 299 18.89 19.08 -26.00
C PRO A 299 17.64 18.55 -26.71
N GLY A 300 17.71 18.34 -28.04
CA GLY A 300 16.61 17.83 -28.85
C GLY A 300 16.29 16.36 -28.55
N GLY A 301 17.32 15.52 -28.49
CA GLY A 301 17.18 14.13 -28.05
C GLY A 301 16.72 14.01 -26.60
N ALA A 302 17.24 14.84 -25.71
CA ALA A 302 16.88 14.86 -24.30
C ALA A 302 15.41 15.24 -24.08
N ILE A 303 14.94 16.34 -24.67
CA ILE A 303 13.54 16.77 -24.53
C ILE A 303 12.58 15.73 -25.10
N LYS A 304 12.94 15.11 -26.24
CA LYS A 304 12.15 14.02 -26.83
C LYS A 304 12.06 12.81 -25.90
N ALA A 305 13.18 12.37 -25.32
CA ALA A 305 13.20 11.27 -24.36
C ALA A 305 12.35 11.56 -23.11
N MET A 306 12.34 12.81 -22.64
CA MET A 306 11.48 13.26 -21.55
C MET A 306 10.00 13.26 -21.93
N CYS A 307 9.63 13.73 -23.11
CA CYS A 307 8.25 13.73 -23.60
C CYS A 307 7.71 12.30 -23.79
N ASP A 308 8.41 11.50 -24.60
CA ASP A 308 7.96 10.19 -25.06
C ASP A 308 8.08 9.12 -23.98
N GLY A 309 9.10 9.21 -23.14
CA GLY A 309 9.33 8.28 -22.03
C GLY A 309 8.71 8.78 -20.74
N TRP A 310 9.38 9.76 -20.14
CA TRP A 310 9.13 10.15 -18.74
C TRP A 310 7.72 10.70 -18.52
N LEU A 311 7.36 11.77 -19.23
CA LEU A 311 6.09 12.47 -19.06
C LEU A 311 4.91 11.60 -19.52
N GLN A 312 5.02 10.93 -20.67
CA GLN A 312 3.96 10.04 -21.14
C GLN A 312 3.72 8.89 -20.14
N GLY A 313 4.78 8.22 -19.68
CA GLY A 313 4.71 7.14 -18.71
C GLY A 313 4.08 7.58 -17.39
N GLN A 314 4.52 8.71 -16.83
CA GLN A 314 3.98 9.25 -15.58
C GLN A 314 2.53 9.72 -15.70
N ARG A 315 2.16 10.36 -16.80
CA ARG A 315 0.76 10.76 -17.07
C ARG A 315 -0.15 9.53 -17.17
N ALA A 316 0.30 8.48 -17.86
CA ALA A 316 -0.44 7.22 -17.95
C ALA A 316 -0.59 6.56 -16.58
N TYR A 317 0.49 6.48 -15.80
CA TYR A 317 0.49 5.94 -14.45
C TYR A 317 -0.50 6.68 -13.54
N HIS A 318 -0.38 8.01 -13.41
CA HIS A 318 -1.26 8.79 -12.54
C HIS A 318 -2.72 8.78 -12.99
N SER A 319 -2.98 8.80 -14.31
CA SER A 319 -4.35 8.69 -14.82
C SER A 319 -4.98 7.33 -14.51
N ASN A 320 -4.23 6.24 -14.71
CA ASN A 320 -4.69 4.89 -14.39
C ASN A 320 -4.92 4.70 -12.89
N ASN A 321 -4.00 5.22 -12.06
CA ASN A 321 -4.11 5.15 -10.61
C ASN A 321 -5.30 5.97 -10.10
N ALA A 322 -5.49 7.20 -10.59
CA ALA A 322 -6.62 8.05 -10.25
C ALA A 322 -7.95 7.36 -10.54
N ARG A 323 -8.10 6.78 -11.74
CA ARG A 323 -9.33 6.05 -12.13
C ARG A 323 -9.58 4.83 -11.27
N THR A 324 -8.54 4.02 -11.03
CA THR A 324 -8.66 2.78 -10.25
C THR A 324 -9.06 3.10 -8.81
N MET A 325 -8.39 4.06 -8.18
CA MET A 325 -8.66 4.45 -6.80
C MET A 325 -10.00 5.16 -6.65
N ARG A 326 -10.38 6.03 -7.60
CA ARG A 326 -11.70 6.67 -7.60
C ARG A 326 -12.84 5.66 -7.77
N ARG A 327 -12.67 4.70 -8.69
CA ARG A 327 -13.67 3.62 -8.88
C ARG A 327 -13.79 2.76 -7.62
N MET A 328 -12.67 2.40 -7.00
CA MET A 328 -12.66 1.69 -5.72
C MET A 328 -13.40 2.48 -4.64
N ALA A 329 -13.13 3.78 -4.49
CA ALA A 329 -13.84 4.64 -3.54
C ALA A 329 -15.35 4.67 -3.80
N ILE A 330 -15.79 4.96 -5.03
CA ILE A 330 -17.21 5.06 -5.39
C ILE A 330 -17.94 3.73 -5.19
N VAL A 331 -17.36 2.61 -5.63
CA VAL A 331 -18.01 1.31 -5.51
C VAL A 331 -18.10 0.90 -4.04
N ILE A 332 -17.04 1.06 -3.26
CA ILE A 332 -17.07 0.73 -1.83
C ILE A 332 -18.09 1.61 -1.10
N ASP A 333 -18.15 2.90 -1.40
CA ASP A 333 -19.11 3.84 -0.80
C ASP A 333 -20.56 3.48 -1.16
N GLY A 334 -20.83 3.21 -2.43
CA GLY A 334 -22.15 2.78 -2.91
C GLY A 334 -22.62 1.45 -2.32
N VAL A 335 -21.72 0.45 -2.25
CA VAL A 335 -22.02 -0.84 -1.60
C VAL A 335 -22.25 -0.64 -0.10
N SER A 336 -21.42 0.16 0.57
CA SER A 336 -21.58 0.43 2.01
C SER A 336 -22.91 1.14 2.31
N TRP A 337 -23.30 2.10 1.47
CA TRP A 337 -24.58 2.79 1.56
C TRP A 337 -25.77 1.84 1.36
N LEU A 338 -25.72 1.00 0.33
CA LEU A 338 -26.76 0.01 0.06
C LEU A 338 -26.90 -0.98 1.22
N LEU A 339 -25.79 -1.50 1.74
CA LEU A 339 -25.80 -2.42 2.88
C LEU A 339 -26.35 -1.74 4.15
N ASN A 340 -26.01 -0.47 4.40
CA ASN A 340 -26.59 0.30 5.50
C ASN A 340 -28.11 0.46 5.35
N LEU A 341 -28.59 0.74 4.14
CA LEU A 341 -30.03 0.82 3.88
C LEU A 341 -30.72 -0.52 4.16
N ILE A 342 -30.13 -1.63 3.73
CA ILE A 342 -30.65 -2.98 4.00
C ILE A 342 -30.70 -3.25 5.51
N VAL A 343 -29.65 -2.89 6.27
CA VAL A 343 -29.64 -3.01 7.73
C VAL A 343 -30.79 -2.23 8.36
N ILE A 344 -31.00 -0.98 7.96
CA ILE A 344 -32.10 -0.15 8.48
C ILE A 344 -33.45 -0.81 8.20
N ILE A 345 -33.66 -1.33 6.98
CA ILE A 345 -34.90 -2.02 6.61
C ILE A 345 -35.11 -3.27 7.48
N ILE A 346 -34.06 -4.08 7.69
CA ILE A 346 -34.13 -5.28 8.54
C ILE A 346 -34.48 -4.90 9.97
N VAL A 347 -33.84 -3.88 10.54
CA VAL A 347 -34.10 -3.44 11.92
C VAL A 347 -35.52 -2.89 12.07
N ILE A 348 -36.02 -2.12 11.10
CA ILE A 348 -37.42 -1.64 11.10
C ILE A 348 -38.39 -2.83 11.05
N PHE A 349 -38.13 -3.78 10.17
CA PHE A 349 -38.98 -4.95 10.00
C PHE A 349 -38.98 -5.83 11.26
N ASP A 350 -37.82 -6.08 11.86
CA ASP A 350 -37.67 -6.83 13.11
C ASP A 350 -38.37 -6.12 14.28
N SER A 351 -38.20 -4.79 14.39
CA SER A 351 -38.90 -3.98 15.40
C SER A 351 -40.42 -4.00 15.21
N ALA A 352 -40.90 -4.02 13.97
CA ALA A 352 -42.33 -4.11 13.68
C ALA A 352 -42.91 -5.48 14.06
N ILE A 353 -42.19 -6.57 13.79
CA ILE A 353 -42.59 -7.91 14.24
C ILE A 353 -42.67 -7.95 15.77
N LEU A 354 -41.66 -7.42 16.46
CA LEU A 354 -41.63 -7.35 17.91
C LEU A 354 -42.80 -6.50 18.46
N ALA A 355 -43.09 -5.35 17.85
CA ALA A 355 -44.20 -4.50 18.24
C ALA A 355 -45.56 -5.19 18.04
N CYS A 356 -45.78 -5.86 16.91
CA CYS A 356 -46.99 -6.64 16.68
C CYS A 356 -47.15 -7.76 17.73
N HIS A 357 -46.05 -8.42 18.11
CA HIS A 357 -46.07 -9.41 19.17
C HIS A 357 -46.43 -8.81 20.54
N LEU A 358 -45.84 -7.68 20.91
CA LEU A 358 -46.13 -6.98 22.18
C LEU A 358 -47.56 -6.44 22.25
N LEU A 359 -48.17 -6.13 21.10
CA LEU A 359 -49.55 -5.66 21.01
C LEU A 359 -50.57 -6.80 20.84
N GLU A 360 -50.13 -8.06 20.96
CA GLU A 360 -50.96 -9.27 20.74
C GLU A 360 -51.67 -9.29 19.38
N TRP A 361 -51.14 -8.55 18.40
CA TRP A 361 -51.67 -8.52 17.05
C TRP A 361 -51.05 -9.67 16.25
N SER A 362 -51.76 -10.82 16.17
CA SER A 362 -51.28 -12.04 15.52
C SER A 362 -51.98 -12.34 14.18
N PRO A 363 -51.75 -11.56 13.11
CA PRO A 363 -52.23 -11.95 11.80
C PRO A 363 -51.48 -13.21 11.32
N GLU A 364 -52.15 -14.10 10.59
CA GLU A 364 -51.58 -15.40 10.15
C GLU A 364 -50.26 -15.29 9.36
N TRP A 365 -50.02 -14.15 8.69
CA TRP A 365 -48.75 -13.92 8.00
C TRP A 365 -47.59 -13.70 8.98
N LEU A 366 -47.83 -13.19 10.19
CA LEU A 366 -46.81 -12.94 11.21
C LEU A 366 -46.20 -14.26 11.70
N GLU A 367 -47.02 -15.30 11.89
CA GLU A 367 -46.53 -16.63 12.28
C GLU A 367 -45.61 -17.23 11.21
N ARG A 368 -45.92 -17.03 9.92
CA ARG A 368 -45.02 -17.43 8.82
C ARG A 368 -43.72 -16.64 8.81
N VAL A 369 -43.75 -15.37 9.20
CA VAL A 369 -42.55 -14.51 9.26
C VAL A 369 -41.67 -14.84 10.46
N ARG A 370 -42.24 -15.29 11.58
CA ARG A 370 -41.48 -15.68 12.78
C ARG A 370 -40.45 -16.78 12.51
N VAL A 371 -40.75 -17.71 11.61
CA VAL A 371 -39.81 -18.75 11.15
C VAL A 371 -38.50 -18.14 10.60
N TYR A 372 -38.56 -16.92 10.07
CA TYR A 372 -37.40 -16.22 9.52
C TYR A 372 -36.69 -15.29 10.52
N SER A 373 -37.23 -15.09 11.73
CA SER A 373 -36.65 -14.19 12.73
C SER A 373 -35.17 -14.48 13.05
N PRO A 374 -34.72 -15.75 13.23
CA PRO A 374 -33.30 -16.04 13.48
C PRO A 374 -32.39 -15.56 12.33
N TYR A 375 -32.85 -15.65 11.08
CA TYR A 375 -32.09 -15.20 9.92
C TYR A 375 -32.05 -13.67 9.82
N LEU A 376 -33.11 -12.98 10.25
CA LEU A 376 -33.12 -11.52 10.35
C LEU A 376 -32.14 -11.04 11.41
N VAL A 377 -32.12 -11.69 12.58
CA VAL A 377 -31.13 -11.41 13.64
C VAL A 377 -29.71 -11.66 13.13
N PHE A 378 -29.47 -12.79 12.46
CA PHE A 378 -28.19 -13.11 11.83
C PHE A 378 -27.75 -12.01 10.84
N ALA A 379 -28.63 -11.61 9.91
CA ALA A 379 -28.33 -10.57 8.94
C ALA A 379 -28.10 -9.21 9.61
N SER A 380 -28.87 -8.86 10.64
CA SER A 380 -28.75 -7.61 11.39
C SER A 380 -27.41 -7.45 12.11
N ALA A 381 -26.72 -8.56 12.43
CA ALA A 381 -25.42 -8.53 13.08
C ALA A 381 -24.24 -8.64 12.07
N VAL A 382 -24.39 -9.42 11.00
CA VAL A 382 -23.33 -9.60 9.99
C VAL A 382 -23.19 -8.39 9.07
N LEU A 383 -24.31 -7.83 8.59
CA LEU A 383 -24.28 -6.75 7.61
C LEU A 383 -23.62 -5.46 8.14
N PRO A 384 -23.86 -4.98 9.37
CA PRO A 384 -23.14 -3.83 9.91
C PRO A 384 -21.64 -4.06 10.01
N THR A 385 -21.22 -5.30 10.29
CA THR A 385 -19.80 -5.66 10.32
C THR A 385 -19.18 -5.59 8.92
N ALA A 386 -19.91 -6.04 7.89
CA ALA A 386 -19.48 -5.90 6.50
C ALA A 386 -19.36 -4.42 6.10
N VAL A 387 -20.32 -3.57 6.48
CA VAL A 387 -20.25 -2.12 6.27
C VAL A 387 -19.03 -1.53 6.96
N ALA A 388 -18.81 -1.84 8.23
CA ALA A 388 -17.66 -1.34 9.00
C ALA A 388 -16.34 -1.80 8.38
N GLY A 389 -16.28 -3.05 7.89
CA GLY A 389 -15.14 -3.59 7.16
C GLY A 389 -14.85 -2.85 5.86
N LEU A 390 -15.88 -2.60 5.04
CA LEU A 390 -15.77 -1.82 3.81
C LEU A 390 -15.33 -0.37 4.07
N GLY A 391 -15.93 0.29 5.07
CA GLY A 391 -15.54 1.63 5.50
C GLY A 391 -14.08 1.67 5.98
N GLY A 392 -13.67 0.65 6.74
CA GLY A 392 -12.30 0.46 7.20
C GLY A 392 -11.31 0.24 6.05
N ILE A 393 -11.65 -0.60 5.07
CA ILE A 393 -10.85 -0.78 3.85
C ILE A 393 -10.71 0.57 3.14
N ARG A 394 -11.81 1.27 2.85
CA ARG A 394 -11.81 2.57 2.16
C ARG A 394 -10.89 3.60 2.84
N PHE A 395 -10.98 3.68 4.16
CA PHE A 395 -10.19 4.63 4.96
C PHE A 395 -8.71 4.24 4.97
N GLN A 396 -8.39 2.97 5.27
CA GLN A 396 -7.01 2.51 5.40
C GLN A 396 -6.26 2.38 4.05
N SER A 397 -6.96 2.09 2.96
CA SER A 397 -6.37 2.10 1.62
C SER A 397 -6.36 3.50 0.99
N GLU A 398 -7.01 4.47 1.64
CA GLU A 398 -7.03 5.89 1.27
C GLU A 398 -7.35 6.15 -0.20
N CYS A 399 -8.32 5.40 -0.72
CA CYS A 399 -8.66 5.42 -2.14
C CYS A 399 -8.93 6.84 -2.65
N GLN A 400 -9.72 7.60 -1.89
CA GLN A 400 -10.10 8.96 -2.29
C GLN A 400 -8.88 9.88 -2.32
N ARG A 401 -8.06 9.89 -1.26
CA ARG A 401 -6.86 10.72 -1.17
C ARG A 401 -5.84 10.39 -2.26
N LEU A 402 -5.61 9.11 -2.54
CA LEU A 402 -4.76 8.66 -3.63
C LEU A 402 -5.30 9.07 -5.00
N ALA A 403 -6.62 9.01 -5.19
CA ALA A 403 -7.27 9.37 -6.44
C ALA A 403 -7.14 10.86 -6.72
N ASP A 404 -7.49 11.70 -5.76
CA ASP A 404 -7.45 13.16 -5.88
C ASP A 404 -6.03 13.65 -6.13
N ARG A 405 -5.06 13.10 -5.40
CA ARG A 405 -3.67 13.46 -5.58
C ARG A 405 -3.10 13.01 -6.93
N SER A 406 -3.42 11.80 -7.37
CA SER A 406 -3.02 11.33 -8.70
C SER A 406 -3.66 12.18 -9.80
N PHE A 407 -4.88 12.67 -9.58
CA PHE A 407 -5.54 13.61 -10.50
C PHE A 407 -4.84 14.97 -10.56
N VAL A 408 -4.48 15.54 -9.40
CA VAL A 408 -3.69 16.80 -9.34
C VAL A 408 -2.34 16.64 -10.02
N MET A 409 -1.62 15.56 -9.73
CA MET A 409 -0.33 15.29 -10.37
C MET A 409 -0.47 15.09 -11.89
N GLN A 410 -1.53 14.41 -12.35
CA GLN A 410 -1.81 14.30 -13.77
C GLN A 410 -1.99 15.69 -14.42
N ALA A 411 -2.73 16.60 -13.77
CA ALA A 411 -2.96 17.95 -14.29
C ALA A 411 -1.66 18.78 -14.36
N LEU A 412 -0.81 18.69 -13.32
CA LEU A 412 0.53 19.32 -13.33
C LEU A 412 1.38 18.77 -14.48
N LEU A 413 1.38 17.46 -14.69
CA LEU A 413 2.13 16.83 -15.77
C LEU A 413 1.58 17.14 -17.15
N ASP A 414 0.26 17.33 -17.29
CA ASP A 414 -0.36 17.76 -18.54
C ASP A 414 0.14 19.17 -18.93
N ASP A 415 0.33 20.08 -17.97
CA ASP A 415 0.96 21.39 -18.21
C ASP A 415 2.43 21.26 -18.63
N LYS A 416 3.24 20.50 -17.86
CA LYS A 416 4.66 20.30 -18.21
C LYS A 416 4.83 19.64 -19.58
N ALA A 417 3.95 18.71 -19.95
CA ALA A 417 3.97 18.06 -21.26
C ALA A 417 3.70 19.05 -22.41
N LYS A 418 2.77 20.00 -22.23
CA LYS A 418 2.54 21.06 -23.24
C LYS A 418 3.77 21.94 -23.40
N ARG A 419 4.39 22.34 -22.28
CA ARG A 419 5.62 23.15 -22.29
C ARG A 419 6.79 22.39 -22.93
N ALA A 420 6.95 21.12 -22.61
CA ALA A 420 7.98 20.26 -23.18
C ALA A 420 7.80 20.08 -24.70
N GLN A 421 6.56 19.86 -25.15
CA GLN A 421 6.25 19.77 -26.57
C GLN A 421 6.54 21.08 -27.29
N SER A 422 6.08 22.22 -26.76
CA SER A 422 6.35 23.54 -27.34
C SER A 422 7.85 23.83 -27.45
N LEU A 423 8.65 23.42 -26.47
CA LEU A 423 10.10 23.56 -26.51
C LEU A 423 10.72 22.63 -27.55
N ALA A 424 10.27 21.38 -27.63
CA ALA A 424 10.73 20.42 -28.64
C ALA A 424 10.42 20.89 -30.07
N ASP A 425 9.23 21.44 -30.31
CA ASP A 425 8.82 21.99 -31.60
C ASP A 425 9.69 23.19 -31.98
N THR A 426 10.01 24.06 -31.03
CA THR A 426 10.89 25.22 -31.23
C THR A 426 12.31 24.78 -31.58
N ILE A 427 12.88 23.83 -30.83
CA ILE A 427 14.21 23.27 -31.11
C ILE A 427 14.26 22.66 -32.51
N THR A 428 13.22 21.88 -32.87
CA THR A 428 13.13 21.24 -34.19
C THR A 428 13.03 22.26 -35.32
N ALA A 429 12.21 23.31 -35.15
CA ALA A 429 12.02 24.36 -36.14
C ALA A 429 13.31 25.17 -36.40
N GLN A 430 14.17 25.31 -35.37
CA GLN A 430 15.40 26.09 -35.45
C GLN A 430 16.65 25.24 -35.69
N GLN A 431 16.52 23.93 -35.82
CA GLN A 431 17.66 23.01 -35.99
C GLN A 431 18.48 23.27 -37.28
N ASN A 432 17.87 23.89 -38.28
CA ASN A 432 18.53 24.24 -39.56
C ASN A 432 19.12 25.66 -39.60
N ASP A 433 18.88 26.48 -38.57
CA ASP A 433 19.44 27.83 -38.52
C ASP A 433 20.86 27.75 -37.94
N ALA A 434 21.87 28.01 -38.78
CA ALA A 434 23.28 28.00 -38.36
C ALA A 434 23.59 29.00 -37.23
N ALA A 435 22.75 30.03 -37.05
CA ALA A 435 22.87 30.98 -35.94
C ALA A 435 22.26 30.44 -34.62
N ALA A 436 21.35 29.47 -34.69
CA ALA A 436 20.79 28.76 -33.55
C ALA A 436 21.77 27.68 -33.07
N ASN A 437 22.86 28.12 -32.45
CA ASN A 437 23.85 27.22 -31.84
C ASN A 437 23.16 26.25 -30.89
N LEU A 438 23.24 24.92 -31.13
CA LEU A 438 22.57 23.85 -30.37
C LEU A 438 22.74 23.99 -28.85
N GLY A 439 23.84 24.59 -28.38
CA GLY A 439 24.07 24.87 -26.96
C GLY A 439 23.07 25.85 -26.32
N SER A 440 22.41 26.72 -27.10
CA SER A 440 21.52 27.78 -26.59
C SER A 440 20.29 27.23 -25.84
N TRP A 441 19.82 26.04 -26.21
CA TRP A 441 18.62 25.41 -25.63
C TRP A 441 18.91 24.58 -24.38
N SER A 442 20.17 24.31 -24.08
CA SER A 442 20.56 23.42 -22.97
C SER A 442 20.01 23.93 -21.63
N SER A 443 20.09 25.25 -21.39
CA SER A 443 19.57 25.86 -20.17
C SER A 443 18.06 25.66 -20.02
N ASP A 444 17.29 25.79 -21.10
CA ASP A 444 15.83 25.66 -21.05
C ASP A 444 15.40 24.22 -20.82
N VAL A 445 16.06 23.27 -21.49
CA VAL A 445 15.82 21.83 -21.29
C VAL A 445 16.22 21.40 -19.87
N ILE A 446 17.36 21.87 -19.33
CA ILE A 446 17.76 21.63 -17.94
C ILE A 446 16.72 22.16 -16.96
N ARG A 447 16.31 23.43 -17.10
CA ARG A 447 15.33 24.06 -16.19
C ARG A 447 13.99 23.34 -16.22
N LEU A 448 13.55 22.92 -17.40
CA LEU A 448 12.31 22.15 -17.54
C LEU A 448 12.44 20.76 -16.90
N GLY A 449 13.56 20.06 -17.14
CA GLY A 449 13.86 18.77 -16.51
C GLY A 449 13.91 18.85 -14.98
N GLU A 450 14.60 19.85 -14.44
CA GLU A 450 14.64 20.12 -13.00
C GLU A 450 13.25 20.45 -12.45
N SER A 451 12.44 21.24 -13.17
CA SER A 451 11.09 21.54 -12.76
C SER A 451 10.22 20.29 -12.71
N ILE A 452 10.29 19.40 -13.71
CA ILE A 452 9.54 18.13 -13.70
C ILE A 452 10.02 17.23 -12.56
N ALA A 453 11.33 17.12 -12.37
CA ALA A 453 11.94 16.32 -11.31
C ALA A 453 11.50 16.80 -9.93
N ARG A 454 11.46 18.12 -9.72
CA ARG A 454 11.04 18.75 -8.47
C ARG A 454 9.60 18.38 -8.11
N GLU A 455 8.65 18.54 -9.03
CA GLU A 455 7.23 18.25 -8.77
C GLU A 455 7.01 16.77 -8.40
N MET A 456 7.72 15.86 -9.08
CA MET A 456 7.68 14.42 -8.79
C MET A 456 8.21 14.10 -7.40
N VAL A 457 9.37 14.68 -7.06
CA VAL A 457 10.02 14.43 -5.77
C VAL A 457 9.25 15.10 -4.63
N GLU A 458 8.72 16.30 -4.84
CA GLU A 458 7.88 17.01 -3.88
C GLU A 458 6.63 16.19 -3.55
N GLU A 459 5.97 15.59 -4.55
CA GLU A 459 4.84 14.68 -4.33
C GLU A 459 5.17 13.60 -3.30
N VAL A 460 6.27 12.89 -3.52
CA VAL A 460 6.60 11.71 -2.71
C VAL A 460 7.19 12.13 -1.36
N SER A 461 7.85 13.27 -1.27
CA SER A 461 8.31 13.86 0.00
C SER A 461 7.15 14.31 0.88
N GLU A 462 6.07 14.84 0.31
CA GLU A 462 4.87 15.15 1.07
C GLU A 462 4.16 13.88 1.54
N TRP A 463 4.24 12.78 0.78
CA TRP A 463 3.73 11.49 1.23
C TRP A 463 4.42 11.00 2.48
N SER A 464 5.75 11.10 2.57
CA SER A 464 6.41 10.73 3.82
C SER A 464 5.94 11.57 4.99
N VAL A 465 5.65 12.85 4.75
CA VAL A 465 5.13 13.76 5.79
C VAL A 465 3.82 13.28 6.36
N VAL A 466 2.89 13.00 5.47
CA VAL A 466 1.53 12.62 5.84
C VAL A 466 1.46 11.28 6.59
N TYR A 467 2.43 10.39 6.36
CA TYR A 467 2.36 9.01 6.83
C TYR A 467 3.36 8.64 7.93
N THR A 468 4.33 9.49 8.22
CA THR A 468 5.22 9.24 9.36
C THR A 468 4.39 9.34 10.63
N LYS A 469 4.27 8.21 11.35
CA LYS A 469 3.45 8.08 12.56
C LYS A 469 3.89 9.00 13.72
N GLU A 470 5.08 9.58 13.62
CA GLU A 470 5.71 10.36 14.67
C GLU A 470 5.94 11.81 14.23
N LEU A 471 4.92 12.65 14.38
CA LEU A 471 5.21 14.01 14.82
C LEU A 471 5.51 13.90 16.31
N GLN A 472 6.79 13.72 16.66
CA GLN A 472 7.22 13.78 18.06
C GLN A 472 6.60 15.03 18.70
N LYS A 473 5.85 14.84 19.80
CA LYS A 473 5.29 15.97 20.55
C LYS A 473 6.42 16.94 20.87
N PRO A 474 6.21 18.26 20.66
CA PRO A 474 7.25 19.27 20.75
C PRO A 474 7.95 19.32 22.09
#